data_AF-A0A533YSK6-F1
#
_entry.id   AF-A0A533YSK6-F1
#
_cell.length_a   1.000
_cell.length_b   1.000
_cell.length_c   1.000
_cell.angle_alpha   90.00
_cell.angle_beta   90.00
_cell.angle_gamma   90.00
#
_symmetry.space_group_name_H-M   'P 1'
#
loop_
_entity.id
_entity.type
_entity.pdbx_description
1 polymer ?
#
loop_
_entity_poly.entity_id
_entity_poly.type
_entity_poly.pdbx_seq_one_letter_code
_entity_poly.pdbx_strand_id
1 'polypeptide(L)'
;MLEDEFCDIIKKARTGLGLDPNQVARDAGLSTPALRELEAGQRAPTRDEVHALAAALRLDSAKLAAIACDGWHPRHPIANTVQDVITIHGDIGGYAVKGYLYHDPATRQAVLIDTGYHPEAVLRAIEQHRLTLTAICLTHGHADHASGIDTILARHQAPVYIGEGDWPLL
;
A
#
# COMPACT_ATOMS: atom_id res chain seq x y z
N MET A 1 -1.27 -2.76 10.57
CA MET A 1 -0.78 -1.38 10.41
C MET A 1 -1.34 -0.88 9.09
N LEU A 2 -2.12 0.19 9.10
CA LEU A 2 -2.62 0.82 7.87
C LEU A 2 -1.45 1.54 7.20
N GLU A 3 -1.43 1.58 5.87
CA GLU A 3 -0.30 2.06 5.06
C GLU A 3 -0.30 3.59 4.85
N ASP A 4 -1.16 4.28 5.61
CA ASP A 4 -1.41 5.71 5.54
C ASP A 4 -1.29 6.32 6.95
N GLU A 5 -0.20 5.99 7.63
CA GLU A 5 0.21 6.73 8.82
C GLU A 5 0.65 8.14 8.42
N PHE A 6 0.74 9.05 9.41
CA PHE A 6 1.12 10.45 9.16
C PHE A 6 2.38 10.59 8.28
N CYS A 7 3.43 9.81 8.59
CA CYS A 7 4.71 9.83 7.86
C CYS A 7 4.55 9.45 6.37
N ASP A 8 3.72 8.45 6.08
CA ASP A 8 3.47 7.99 4.72
C ASP A 8 2.72 9.05 3.93
N ILE A 9 1.70 9.66 4.54
CA ILE A 9 0.89 10.71 3.91
C ILE A 9 1.76 11.89 3.50
N ILE A 10 2.59 12.42 4.41
CA ILE A 10 3.41 13.60 4.12
C ILE A 10 4.50 13.30 3.08
N LYS A 11 5.12 12.12 3.14
CA LYS A 11 6.16 11.69 2.21
C LYS A 11 5.59 11.46 0.81
N LYS A 12 4.42 10.81 0.71
CA LYS A 12 3.69 10.58 -0.54
C LYS A 12 3.24 11.90 -1.15
N ALA A 13 2.64 12.80 -0.35
CA ALA A 13 2.21 14.11 -0.83
C ALA A 13 3.39 14.94 -1.38
N ARG A 14 4.50 15.01 -0.64
CA ARG A 14 5.71 15.72 -1.10
C ARG A 14 6.23 15.13 -2.42
N THR A 15 6.36 13.81 -2.48
CA THR A 15 6.92 13.11 -3.64
C THR A 15 6.01 13.25 -4.87
N GLY A 16 4.69 13.09 -4.70
CA GLY A 16 3.71 13.24 -5.78
C GLY A 16 3.58 14.68 -6.30
N LEU A 17 3.85 15.68 -5.46
CA LEU A 17 3.93 17.08 -5.87
C LEU A 17 5.31 17.47 -6.45
N GLY A 18 6.30 16.57 -6.44
CA GLY A 18 7.67 16.83 -6.91
C GLY A 18 8.41 17.88 -6.07
N LEU A 19 8.06 18.03 -4.79
CA LEU A 19 8.62 19.08 -3.92
C LEU A 19 9.95 18.67 -3.28
N ASP A 20 10.90 19.61 -3.27
CA ASP A 20 12.20 19.45 -2.59
C ASP A 20 12.02 19.45 -1.05
N PRO A 21 12.64 18.52 -0.30
CA PRO A 21 12.53 18.47 1.14
C PRO A 21 12.99 19.74 1.86
N ASN A 22 14.00 20.45 1.35
CA ASN A 22 14.45 21.69 1.99
C ASN A 22 13.42 22.81 1.80
N GLN A 23 12.74 22.84 0.65
CA GLN A 23 11.67 23.80 0.40
C GLN A 23 10.48 23.55 1.34
N VAL A 24 10.01 22.30 1.43
CA VAL A 24 8.89 21.94 2.32
C VAL A 24 9.22 22.23 3.79
N ALA A 25 10.45 21.90 4.22
CA ALA A 25 10.88 22.19 5.59
C ALA A 25 10.83 23.69 5.87
N ARG A 26 11.36 24.53 4.96
CA ARG A 26 11.28 26.00 5.10
C ARG A 26 9.84 26.49 5.16
N ASP A 27 8.98 26.04 4.27
CA ASP A 27 7.58 26.48 4.19
C ASP A 27 6.76 26.06 5.42
N ALA A 28 7.12 24.92 6.03
CA ALA A 28 6.51 24.44 7.27
C ALA A 28 7.18 24.98 8.55
N GLY A 29 8.21 25.85 8.44
CA GLY A 29 8.94 26.36 9.60
C GLY A 29 9.80 25.30 10.33
N LEU A 30 10.17 24.22 9.63
CA LEU A 30 10.96 23.10 10.11
C LEU A 30 12.40 23.14 9.60
N SER A 31 13.29 22.39 10.27
CA SER A 31 14.59 22.05 9.69
C SER A 31 14.44 20.85 8.74
N THR A 32 15.28 20.74 7.70
CA THR A 32 15.28 19.56 6.81
C THR A 32 15.49 18.24 7.59
N PRO A 33 16.38 18.16 8.59
CA PRO A 33 16.47 16.96 9.44
C PRO A 33 15.16 16.63 10.16
N ALA A 34 14.47 17.62 10.73
CA ALA A 34 13.21 17.40 11.42
C ALA A 34 12.10 16.89 10.48
N LEU A 35 12.03 17.40 9.24
CA LEU A 35 11.13 16.86 8.22
C LEU A 35 11.48 15.41 7.88
N ARG A 36 12.77 15.07 7.73
CA ARG A 36 13.21 13.71 7.42
C ARG A 36 12.90 12.72 8.54
N GLU A 37 13.05 13.12 9.80
CA GLU A 37 12.63 12.30 10.95
C GLU A 37 11.13 11.99 10.90
N LEU A 38 10.30 12.99 10.57
CA LEU A 38 8.85 12.82 10.42
C LEU A 38 8.50 11.92 9.22
N GLU A 39 9.10 12.12 8.05
CA GLU A 39 8.88 11.27 6.87
C GLU A 39 9.36 9.83 7.06
N ALA A 40 10.36 9.62 7.93
CA ALA A 40 10.86 8.31 8.29
C ALA A 40 10.08 7.67 9.46
N GLY A 41 9.07 8.35 10.01
CA GLY A 41 8.28 7.85 11.15
C GLY A 41 9.09 7.70 12.45
N GLN A 42 10.23 8.40 12.59
CA GLN A 42 11.12 8.29 13.75
C GLN A 42 10.57 8.99 14.99
N ARG A 43 9.61 9.90 14.81
CA ARG A 43 8.90 10.57 15.90
C ARG A 43 7.49 10.98 15.48
N ALA A 44 6.62 11.18 16.47
CA ALA A 44 5.32 11.79 16.26
C ALA A 44 5.45 13.31 16.00
N PRO A 45 4.57 13.90 15.17
CA PRO A 45 4.50 15.34 15.01
C PRO A 45 3.77 16.01 16.17
N THR A 46 4.04 17.29 16.39
CA THR A 46 3.14 18.16 17.17
C THR A 46 1.97 18.63 16.31
N ARG A 47 0.88 19.09 16.93
CA ARG A 47 -0.29 19.61 16.18
C ARG A 47 0.08 20.83 15.32
N ASP A 48 0.99 21.70 15.80
CA ASP A 48 1.47 22.84 15.03
C ASP A 48 2.27 22.40 13.79
N GLU A 49 3.13 21.39 13.93
CA GLU A 49 3.83 20.78 12.79
C GLU A 49 2.86 20.17 11.77
N VAL A 50 1.78 19.52 12.24
CA VAL A 50 0.71 19.01 11.35
C VAL A 50 0.04 20.14 10.58
N HIS A 51 -0.32 21.24 11.24
CA HIS A 51 -0.94 22.39 10.58
C HIS A 51 -0.01 23.01 9.52
N ALA A 52 1.26 23.20 9.86
CA ALA A 52 2.26 23.77 8.96
C ALA A 52 2.54 22.86 7.74
N LEU A 53 2.71 21.56 7.97
CA LEU A 53 2.93 20.59 6.91
C LEU A 53 1.70 20.39 6.02
N ALA A 54 0.49 20.43 6.59
CA ALA A 54 -0.73 20.37 5.79
C ALA A 54 -0.82 21.53 4.80
N ALA A 55 -0.49 22.75 5.24
CA ALA A 55 -0.43 23.92 4.37
C ALA A 55 0.64 23.79 3.27
N ALA A 56 1.86 23.39 3.64
CA ALA A 56 2.97 23.22 2.70
C ALA A 56 2.72 22.12 1.65
N LEU A 57 1.99 21.06 2.02
CA LEU A 57 1.74 19.88 1.19
C LEU A 57 0.34 19.86 0.54
N ARG A 58 -0.44 20.94 0.68
CA ARG A 58 -1.80 21.06 0.13
C ARG A 58 -2.74 19.95 0.63
N LEU A 59 -2.60 19.56 1.89
CA LEU A 59 -3.43 18.56 2.55
C LEU A 59 -4.51 19.24 3.40
N ASP A 60 -5.61 18.52 3.65
CA ASP A 60 -6.62 18.95 4.60
C ASP A 60 -6.08 18.84 6.02
N SER A 61 -5.94 19.99 6.67
CA SER A 61 -5.29 20.08 7.98
C SER A 61 -6.07 19.39 9.10
N ALA A 62 -7.41 19.43 9.05
CA ALA A 62 -8.24 18.79 10.06
C ALA A 62 -8.17 17.26 9.95
N LYS A 63 -8.19 16.73 8.72
CA LYS A 63 -8.05 15.29 8.49
C LYS A 63 -6.66 14.77 8.83
N LEU A 64 -5.61 15.52 8.50
CA LEU A 64 -4.25 15.13 8.84
C LEU A 64 -4.03 15.12 10.36
N ALA A 65 -4.60 16.09 11.08
CA ALA A 65 -4.58 16.11 12.54
C ALA A 65 -5.39 14.96 13.15
N ALA A 66 -6.52 14.58 12.55
CA ALA A 66 -7.30 13.45 13.02
C ALA A 66 -6.48 12.14 13.00
N ILE A 67 -5.71 11.92 11.93
CA ILE A 67 -4.82 10.76 11.79
C ILE A 67 -3.63 10.86 12.76
N ALA A 68 -2.93 11.99 12.77
CA ALA A 68 -1.65 12.13 13.47
C ALA A 68 -1.77 12.36 14.98
N CYS A 69 -2.84 13.03 15.43
CA CYS A 69 -2.98 13.53 16.79
C CYS A 69 -4.20 12.96 17.52
N ASP A 70 -5.28 12.65 16.81
CA ASP A 70 -6.55 12.21 17.42
C ASP A 70 -6.75 10.69 17.38
N GLY A 71 -5.75 9.94 16.89
CA GLY A 71 -5.76 8.48 16.86
C GLY A 71 -6.86 7.91 15.97
N TRP A 72 -7.21 8.59 14.87
CA TRP A 72 -8.21 8.10 13.96
C TRP A 72 -7.83 6.72 13.43
N HIS A 73 -8.76 5.79 13.55
CA HIS A 73 -8.69 4.49 12.91
C HIS A 73 -10.04 4.20 12.24
N PRO A 74 -10.06 3.47 11.11
CA PRO A 74 -11.31 3.00 10.55
C PRO A 74 -12.08 2.20 11.62
N ARG A 75 -13.41 2.33 11.60
CA ARG A 75 -14.26 1.48 12.44
C ARG A 75 -14.01 0.03 12.02
N HIS A 76 -13.45 -0.79 12.91
CA HIS A 76 -13.21 -2.20 12.64
C HIS A 76 -14.50 -2.88 12.14
N PRO A 77 -14.47 -3.60 11.01
CA PRO A 77 -15.48 -4.62 10.79
C PRO A 77 -15.34 -5.70 11.87
N ILE A 78 -16.46 -6.32 12.17
CA ILE A 78 -16.67 -7.39 13.15
C ILE A 78 -15.58 -8.46 13.02
N ALA A 79 -15.12 -8.96 14.18
CA ALA A 79 -14.16 -10.04 14.35
C ALA A 79 -14.60 -11.36 13.69
N ASN A 80 -14.60 -11.41 12.36
CA ASN A 80 -14.36 -12.64 11.63
C ASN A 80 -12.93 -12.53 11.14
N THR A 81 -12.03 -13.24 11.82
CA THR A 81 -10.72 -13.55 11.29
C THR A 81 -10.95 -14.14 9.91
N VAL A 82 -10.61 -13.41 8.85
CA VAL A 82 -10.76 -13.92 7.48
C VAL A 82 -9.65 -14.96 7.30
N GLN A 83 -9.89 -16.19 7.79
CA GLN A 83 -8.96 -17.33 7.61
C GLN A 83 -8.77 -17.70 6.14
N ASP A 84 -9.57 -17.07 5.29
CA ASP A 84 -9.69 -17.28 3.85
C ASP A 84 -8.81 -16.31 3.04
N VAL A 85 -7.97 -15.49 3.71
CA VAL A 85 -7.04 -14.56 3.05
C VAL A 85 -5.60 -14.87 3.45
N ILE A 86 -4.77 -15.18 2.46
CA ILE A 86 -3.31 -15.28 2.61
C ILE A 86 -2.71 -13.99 2.06
N THR A 87 -1.93 -13.28 2.89
CA THR A 87 -1.24 -12.05 2.47
C THR A 87 0.14 -12.39 1.91
N ILE A 88 0.43 -11.89 0.71
CA ILE A 88 1.73 -11.91 0.09
C ILE A 88 2.41 -10.57 0.38
N HIS A 89 3.61 -10.60 0.93
CA HIS A 89 4.37 -9.41 1.29
C HIS A 89 5.51 -9.19 0.29
N GLY A 90 5.59 -7.97 -0.24
CA GLY A 90 6.67 -7.47 -1.06
C GLY A 90 7.19 -6.11 -0.58
N ASP A 91 8.27 -5.66 -1.21
CA ASP A 91 8.89 -4.37 -0.97
C ASP A 91 9.42 -3.81 -2.29
N ILE A 92 9.12 -2.54 -2.59
CA ILE A 92 9.75 -1.79 -3.66
C ILE A 92 10.30 -0.50 -3.10
N GLY A 93 11.63 -0.38 -3.07
CA GLY A 93 12.31 0.83 -2.64
C GLY A 93 12.00 1.22 -1.19
N GLY A 94 11.73 0.25 -0.31
CA GLY A 94 11.34 0.48 1.08
C GLY A 94 9.86 0.78 1.29
N TYR A 95 9.04 0.72 0.22
CA TYR A 95 7.58 0.75 0.34
C TYR A 95 7.08 -0.68 0.38
N ALA A 96 6.38 -1.02 1.45
CA ALA A 96 5.70 -2.31 1.55
C ALA A 96 4.61 -2.39 0.47
N VAL A 97 4.58 -3.49 -0.26
CA VAL A 97 3.53 -3.79 -1.24
C VAL A 97 2.90 -5.13 -0.87
N LYS A 98 1.62 -5.30 -1.13
CA LYS A 98 0.91 -6.53 -0.78
C LYS A 98 0.18 -7.10 -1.98
N GLY A 99 0.16 -8.42 -2.05
CA GLY A 99 -0.81 -9.19 -2.82
C GLY A 99 -1.65 -10.02 -1.86
N TYR A 100 -2.79 -10.52 -2.34
CA TYR A 100 -3.70 -11.32 -1.52
C TYR A 100 -4.22 -12.51 -2.29
N LEU A 101 -4.14 -13.69 -1.69
CA LEU A 101 -4.90 -14.85 -2.15
C LEU A 101 -6.15 -14.97 -1.28
N TYR A 102 -7.30 -14.69 -1.88
CA TYR A 102 -8.59 -15.00 -1.27
C TYR A 102 -9.02 -16.39 -1.72
N HIS A 103 -9.31 -17.29 -0.79
CA HIS A 103 -9.62 -18.68 -1.11
C HIS A 103 -10.86 -19.20 -0.39
N ASP A 104 -11.58 -20.10 -1.04
CA ASP A 104 -12.61 -20.89 -0.39
C ASP A 104 -11.97 -22.11 0.30
N PRO A 105 -12.09 -22.26 1.63
CA PRO A 105 -11.48 -23.37 2.35
C PRO A 105 -12.07 -24.74 1.98
N ALA A 106 -13.32 -24.79 1.50
CA ALA A 106 -13.99 -26.03 1.12
C ALA A 106 -13.56 -26.51 -0.27
N THR A 107 -13.52 -25.61 -1.26
CA THR A 107 -13.18 -25.97 -2.66
C THR A 107 -11.71 -25.80 -3.00
N ARG A 108 -10.96 -25.05 -2.19
CA ARG A 108 -9.56 -24.63 -2.43
C ARG A 108 -9.39 -23.76 -3.68
N GLN A 109 -10.49 -23.26 -4.26
CA GLN A 109 -10.40 -22.27 -5.32
C GLN A 109 -9.92 -20.94 -4.74
N ALA A 110 -9.06 -20.24 -5.48
CA ALA A 110 -8.48 -18.99 -5.04
C ALA A 110 -8.46 -17.95 -6.15
N VAL A 111 -8.66 -16.69 -5.75
CA VAL A 111 -8.42 -15.51 -6.57
C VAL A 111 -7.19 -14.81 -6.02
N LEU A 112 -6.27 -14.45 -6.91
CA LEU A 112 -5.14 -13.59 -6.59
C LEU A 112 -5.55 -12.13 -6.82
N ILE A 113 -5.31 -11.27 -5.84
CA ILE A 113 -5.43 -9.81 -5.95
C ILE A 113 -4.02 -9.24 -5.85
N ASP A 114 -3.50 -8.70 -6.96
CA ASP A 114 -2.12 -8.22 -7.12
C ASP A 114 -1.02 -9.28 -6.84
N THR A 115 0.17 -9.09 -7.40
CA THR A 115 1.30 -10.01 -7.19
C THR A 115 2.13 -9.69 -5.95
N GLY A 116 1.94 -8.49 -5.37
CA GLY A 116 2.81 -7.94 -4.33
C GLY A 116 4.27 -7.88 -4.77
N TYR A 117 4.54 -7.73 -6.07
CA TYR A 117 5.87 -7.79 -6.68
C TYR A 117 6.68 -9.06 -6.35
N HIS A 118 6.03 -10.15 -5.97
CA HIS A 118 6.71 -11.33 -5.43
C HIS A 118 6.09 -12.63 -5.96
N PRO A 119 6.18 -12.91 -7.27
CA PRO A 119 5.50 -14.03 -7.91
C PRO A 119 5.91 -15.39 -7.31
N GLU A 120 7.15 -15.55 -6.89
CA GLU A 120 7.61 -16.78 -6.23
C GLU A 120 6.95 -17.00 -4.86
N ALA A 121 6.62 -15.94 -4.13
CA ALA A 121 5.87 -16.06 -2.88
C ALA A 121 4.42 -16.45 -3.14
N VAL A 122 3.80 -15.91 -4.19
CA VAL A 122 2.47 -16.32 -4.66
C VAL A 122 2.44 -17.81 -4.98
N LEU A 123 3.39 -18.28 -5.82
CA LEU A 123 3.47 -19.68 -6.22
C LEU A 123 3.67 -20.62 -5.04
N ARG A 124 4.56 -20.27 -4.11
CA ARG A 124 4.74 -21.04 -2.87
C ARG A 124 3.47 -21.10 -2.05
N ALA A 125 2.73 -20.00 -1.90
CA ALA A 125 1.48 -19.99 -1.16
C ALA A 125 0.40 -20.86 -1.84
N ILE A 126 0.27 -20.80 -3.16
CA ILE A 126 -0.64 -21.67 -3.93
C ILE A 126 -0.30 -23.15 -3.68
N GLU A 127 0.97 -23.53 -3.76
CA GLU A 127 1.41 -24.92 -3.55
C GLU A 127 1.21 -25.38 -2.10
N GLN A 128 1.69 -24.61 -1.12
CA GLN A 128 1.61 -24.92 0.30
C GLN A 128 0.16 -25.11 0.76
N HIS A 129 -0.74 -24.28 0.26
CA HIS A 129 -2.16 -24.33 0.59
C HIS A 129 -2.97 -25.20 -0.38
N ARG A 130 -2.34 -25.82 -1.38
CA ARG A 130 -2.98 -26.68 -2.40
C ARG A 130 -4.18 -25.97 -3.05
N LEU A 131 -3.98 -24.72 -3.43
CA LEU A 131 -5.01 -23.88 -4.01
C LEU A 131 -5.08 -24.08 -5.52
N THR A 132 -6.28 -23.91 -6.08
CA THR A 132 -6.51 -23.82 -7.51
C THR A 132 -6.78 -22.37 -7.86
N LEU A 133 -5.84 -21.72 -8.55
CA LEU A 133 -6.00 -20.33 -8.99
C LEU A 133 -7.07 -20.26 -10.10
N THR A 134 -8.14 -19.50 -9.87
CA THR A 134 -9.26 -19.36 -10.81
C THR A 134 -9.32 -17.99 -11.48
N ALA A 135 -8.68 -16.98 -10.90
CA ALA A 135 -8.57 -15.64 -11.46
C ALA A 135 -7.40 -14.86 -10.84
N ILE A 136 -6.90 -13.87 -11.59
CA ILE A 136 -6.04 -12.82 -11.10
C ILE A 136 -6.77 -11.48 -11.31
N CYS A 137 -6.89 -10.69 -10.26
CA CYS A 137 -7.48 -9.35 -10.30
C CYS A 137 -6.39 -8.34 -9.94
N LEU A 138 -6.20 -7.32 -10.79
CA LEU A 138 -5.28 -6.23 -10.52
C LEU A 138 -6.03 -5.02 -10.01
N THR A 139 -5.50 -4.38 -8.97
CA THR A 139 -5.98 -3.09 -8.51
C THR A 139 -5.65 -1.98 -9.51
N HIS A 140 -4.45 -2.05 -10.11
CA HIS A 140 -3.99 -1.21 -11.22
C HIS A 140 -2.75 -1.84 -11.90
N GLY A 141 -2.32 -1.28 -13.03
CA GLY A 141 -1.29 -1.90 -13.90
C GLY A 141 0.17 -1.62 -13.53
N HIS A 142 0.47 -0.86 -12.47
CA HIS A 142 1.86 -0.55 -12.15
C HIS A 142 2.68 -1.81 -11.77
N ALA A 143 3.99 -1.71 -12.00
CA ALA A 143 4.91 -2.83 -11.86
C ALA A 143 4.87 -3.48 -10.47
N ASP A 144 4.66 -2.72 -9.41
CA ASP A 144 4.53 -3.18 -8.04
C ASP A 144 3.34 -4.12 -7.79
N HIS A 145 2.29 -4.00 -8.60
CA HIS A 145 1.09 -4.83 -8.50
C HIS A 145 0.98 -5.88 -9.62
N ALA A 146 1.47 -5.57 -10.82
CA ALA A 146 1.30 -6.40 -12.01
C ALA A 146 2.53 -7.22 -12.42
N SER A 147 3.74 -6.87 -11.96
CA SER A 147 4.94 -7.60 -12.40
C SER A 147 4.93 -9.04 -11.90
N GLY A 148 5.42 -9.95 -12.73
CA GLY A 148 5.53 -11.37 -12.40
C GLY A 148 4.26 -12.17 -12.67
N ILE A 149 3.19 -11.57 -13.23
CA ILE A 149 2.00 -12.30 -13.69
C ILE A 149 2.37 -13.39 -14.68
N ASP A 150 3.26 -13.14 -15.64
CA ASP A 150 3.68 -14.15 -16.62
C ASP A 150 4.31 -15.39 -15.95
N THR A 151 5.10 -15.18 -14.89
CA THR A 151 5.70 -16.26 -14.09
C THR A 151 4.65 -17.10 -13.39
N ILE A 152 3.54 -16.48 -12.95
CA ILE A 152 2.41 -17.16 -12.32
C ILE A 152 1.59 -17.91 -13.38
N LEU A 153 1.24 -17.25 -14.49
CA LEU A 153 0.45 -17.80 -15.58
C LEU A 153 1.13 -18.98 -16.29
N ALA A 154 2.47 -18.99 -16.32
CA ALA A 154 3.24 -20.12 -16.83
C ALA A 154 3.00 -21.43 -16.06
N ARG A 155 2.56 -21.35 -14.79
CA ARG A 155 2.29 -22.50 -13.92
C ARG A 155 0.80 -22.70 -13.63
N HIS A 156 0.04 -21.61 -13.59
CA HIS A 156 -1.38 -21.60 -13.29
C HIS A 156 -2.11 -20.70 -14.29
N GLN A 157 -2.67 -21.31 -15.35
CA GLN A 157 -3.47 -20.58 -16.32
C GLN A 157 -4.77 -20.11 -15.66
N ALA A 158 -4.95 -18.79 -15.60
CA ALA A 158 -6.15 -18.15 -15.10
C ALA A 158 -6.41 -16.85 -15.89
N PRO A 159 -7.67 -16.44 -16.05
CA PRO A 159 -7.99 -15.12 -16.59
C PRO A 159 -7.45 -14.01 -15.68
N VAL A 160 -6.96 -12.94 -16.31
CA VAL A 160 -6.50 -11.72 -15.63
C VAL A 160 -7.52 -10.61 -15.87
N TYR A 161 -7.94 -9.94 -14.79
CA TYR A 161 -8.88 -8.83 -14.82
C TYR A 161 -8.19 -7.55 -14.34
N ILE A 162 -8.40 -6.46 -15.06
CA ILE A 162 -7.91 -5.12 -14.75
C ILE A 162 -8.96 -4.09 -15.19
N GLY A 163 -9.02 -2.94 -14.53
CA GLY A 163 -9.85 -1.82 -14.99
C GLY A 163 -9.38 -1.31 -16.36
N GLU A 164 -10.31 -0.99 -17.26
CA GLU A 164 -10.00 -0.51 -18.61
C GLU A 164 -9.10 0.75 -18.59
N GLY A 165 -9.27 1.62 -17.59
CA GLY A 165 -8.46 2.83 -17.43
C GLY A 165 -6.98 2.58 -17.15
N ASP A 166 -6.61 1.39 -16.67
CA ASP A 166 -5.24 1.03 -16.30
C ASP A 166 -4.54 0.17 -17.36
N TRP A 167 -5.19 -0.14 -18.48
CA TRP A 167 -4.53 -0.82 -19.61
C TRP A 167 -3.24 -0.15 -20.08
N PRO A 168 -3.13 1.21 -20.14
CA PRO A 168 -1.88 1.86 -20.54
C PRO A 168 -0.73 1.69 -19.53
N LEU A 169 -1.00 1.17 -18.33
CA LEU A 169 0.01 1.00 -17.27
C LEU A 169 0.67 -0.40 -17.29
N LEU A 170 0.09 -1.37 -18.01
CA LEU A 170 0.61 -2.72 -18.16
C LEU A 170 1.81 -2.80 -19.11
#